data_AF-I0HAS7-F1
#
_entry.id   AF-I0HAS7-F1
#
_cell.length_a   1.000
_cell.length_b   1.000
_cell.length_c   1.000
_cell.angle_alpha   90.00
_cell.angle_beta   90.00
_cell.angle_gamma   90.00
#
_symmetry.space_group_name_H-M   'P 1'
#
loop_
_entity.id
_entity.type
_entity.pdbx_description
1 polymer ?
#
loop_
_entity_poly.entity_id
_entity_poly.type
_entity_poly.pdbx_seq_one_letter_code
_entity_poly.pdbx_strand_id
1 'polypeptide(L)'
;MAMVDLRGISEDVPFDGEAATRLAAQLRAGADECEGVIPRRTAVATVATEEWRGVYARQFATRMGICVTDAQRLATAMRQAANQVDELARLAREEQARREKAREWQRRQQDEGVLEKIGDFFFGEDEDDLPPVPDPITPPFYTLPPPAMAARE
;
A
#
# COMPACT_ATOMS: atom_id res chain seq x y z
N MET A 1 -4.18 -29.09 5.41
CA MET A 1 -5.51 -28.67 4.94
C MET A 1 -5.71 -27.22 5.33
N ALA A 2 -5.71 -26.32 4.35
CA ALA A 2 -6.12 -24.94 4.58
C ALA A 2 -7.64 -24.96 4.64
N MET A 3 -8.18 -24.83 5.86
CA MET A 3 -9.60 -24.54 6.08
C MET A 3 -9.91 -23.28 5.26
N VAL A 4 -10.72 -23.40 4.21
CA VAL A 4 -11.11 -22.24 3.40
C VAL A 4 -11.85 -21.29 4.32
N ASP A 5 -11.16 -20.24 4.77
CA ASP A 5 -11.73 -19.26 5.69
C ASP A 5 -12.69 -18.38 4.90
N LEU A 6 -13.95 -18.81 4.84
CA LEU A 6 -15.04 -18.11 4.17
C LEU A 6 -15.67 -17.01 5.07
N ARG A 7 -15.06 -16.68 6.22
CA ARG A 7 -15.52 -15.56 7.05
C ARG A 7 -15.51 -14.26 6.23
N GLY A 8 -16.66 -13.58 6.17
CA GLY A 8 -16.82 -12.29 5.50
C GLY A 8 -17.43 -12.33 4.10
N ILE A 9 -17.90 -13.48 3.57
CA ILE A 9 -18.56 -13.53 2.24
C ILE A 9 -19.93 -12.85 2.23
N SER A 10 -20.60 -12.78 3.38
CA SER A 10 -21.88 -12.09 3.54
C SER A 10 -21.76 -10.58 3.44
N GLU A 11 -20.55 -10.03 3.54
CA GLU A 11 -20.28 -8.59 3.51
C GLU A 11 -19.29 -8.25 2.40
N ASP A 12 -19.34 -7.00 1.95
CA ASP A 12 -18.34 -6.48 1.04
C ASP A 12 -17.01 -6.25 1.77
N VAL A 13 -15.92 -6.23 1.02
CA VAL A 13 -14.61 -5.93 1.58
C VAL A 13 -14.65 -4.50 2.15
N PRO A 14 -14.36 -4.29 3.45
CA PRO A 14 -14.41 -2.97 4.06
C PRO A 14 -13.20 -2.13 3.62
N PHE A 15 -13.21 -1.66 2.38
CA PHE A 15 -12.13 -0.93 1.76
C PHE A 15 -12.64 0.29 0.98
N ASP A 16 -12.13 1.48 1.31
CA ASP A 16 -12.43 2.70 0.59
C ASP A 16 -11.45 2.92 -0.56
N GLY A 17 -11.85 2.51 -1.76
CA GLY A 17 -11.05 2.65 -2.97
C GLY A 17 -10.83 4.10 -3.41
N GLU A 18 -11.75 5.00 -3.09
CA GLU A 18 -11.60 6.42 -3.43
C GLU A 18 -10.57 7.07 -2.51
N ALA A 19 -10.66 6.81 -1.20
CA ALA A 19 -9.67 7.27 -0.23
C ALA A 19 -8.28 6.72 -0.53
N ALA A 20 -8.16 5.43 -0.91
CA ALA A 20 -6.89 4.84 -1.32
C ALA A 20 -6.30 5.54 -2.56
N THR A 21 -7.11 5.78 -3.59
CA THR A 21 -6.69 6.51 -4.79
C THR A 21 -6.21 7.92 -4.45
N ARG A 22 -6.95 8.62 -3.59
CA ARG A 22 -6.61 9.98 -3.15
C ARG A 22 -5.30 10.00 -2.36
N LEU A 23 -5.12 9.05 -1.45
CA LEU A 23 -3.89 8.91 -0.65
C LEU A 23 -2.68 8.64 -1.54
N ALA A 24 -2.78 7.70 -2.49
CA ALA A 24 -1.70 7.40 -3.43
C ALA A 24 -1.34 8.63 -4.28
N ALA A 25 -2.32 9.41 -4.72
CA ALA A 25 -2.09 10.67 -5.44
C ALA A 25 -1.39 11.73 -4.57
N GLN A 26 -1.81 11.91 -3.31
CA GLN A 26 -1.19 12.84 -2.37
C GLN A 26 0.27 12.46 -2.07
N LEU A 27 0.57 11.17 -1.91
CA LEU A 27 1.93 10.69 -1.70
C LEU A 27 2.83 11.00 -2.91
N ARG A 28 2.32 10.80 -4.13
CA ARG A 28 3.06 11.16 -5.35
C ARG A 28 3.29 12.66 -5.46
N ALA A 29 2.28 13.47 -5.17
CA ALA A 29 2.39 14.93 -5.17
C ALA A 29 3.43 15.41 -4.14
N GLY A 30 3.41 14.87 -2.92
CA GLY A 30 4.42 15.19 -1.90
C GLY A 30 5.84 14.78 -2.30
N ALA A 31 5.99 13.66 -3.03
CA ALA A 31 7.28 13.27 -3.59
C ALA A 31 7.78 14.27 -4.64
N ASP A 32 6.89 14.71 -5.53
CA ASP A 32 7.20 15.71 -6.56
C ASP A 32 7.58 17.07 -5.92
N GLU A 33 6.92 17.47 -4.83
CA GLU A 33 7.29 18.67 -4.06
C GLU A 33 8.70 18.56 -3.45
N CYS A 34 9.03 17.40 -2.86
CA CYS A 34 10.36 17.15 -2.29
C CYS A 34 11.46 17.18 -3.37
N GLU A 35 11.20 16.60 -4.54
CA GLU A 35 12.14 16.63 -5.66
C GLU A 35 12.24 18.03 -6.27
N GLY A 36 11.13 18.76 -6.35
CA GLY A 36 11.05 20.10 -6.92
C GLY A 36 11.87 21.16 -6.19
N VAL A 37 12.12 21.00 -4.87
CA VAL A 37 12.97 21.94 -4.12
C VAL A 37 14.47 21.71 -4.33
N ILE A 38 14.88 20.55 -4.84
CA ILE A 38 16.30 20.18 -4.96
C ILE A 38 17.07 21.12 -5.89
N PRO A 39 16.63 21.41 -7.13
CA PRO A 39 17.40 22.26 -8.04
C PRO A 39 17.63 23.66 -7.48
N ARG A 40 16.61 24.26 -6.85
CA ARG A 40 16.70 25.57 -6.22
C ARG A 40 17.69 25.58 -5.06
N ARG A 41 17.66 24.55 -4.21
CA ARG A 41 18.59 24.41 -3.07
C ARG A 41 20.03 24.23 -3.54
N THR A 42 20.25 23.38 -4.54
CA THR A 42 21.57 23.17 -5.12
C THR A 42 22.13 24.45 -5.73
N ALA A 43 21.33 25.18 -6.52
CA ALA A 43 21.77 26.44 -7.13
C ALA A 43 22.15 27.51 -6.08
N VAL A 44 21.32 27.69 -5.05
CA VAL A 44 21.62 28.61 -3.94
C VAL A 44 22.90 28.19 -3.21
N ALA A 45 23.09 26.88 -2.99
CA ALA A 45 24.29 26.38 -2.34
C ALA A 45 25.55 26.67 -3.16
N THR A 46 25.51 26.42 -4.48
CA THR A 46 26.62 26.73 -5.39
C THR A 46 27.00 28.19 -5.30
N VAL A 47 26.07 29.12 -5.54
CA VAL A 47 26.33 30.57 -5.50
C VAL A 47 26.84 31.03 -4.13
N ALA A 48 26.23 30.55 -3.04
CA ALA A 48 26.64 30.95 -1.69
C ALA A 48 28.05 30.47 -1.30
N THR A 49 28.55 29.40 -1.93
CA THR A 49 29.87 28.81 -1.62
C THR A 49 31.00 29.30 -2.52
N GLU A 50 30.70 30.04 -3.61
CA GLU A 50 31.71 30.49 -4.58
C GLU A 50 32.83 31.30 -3.93
N GLU A 51 32.50 32.32 -3.15
CA GLU A 51 33.48 33.19 -2.47
C GLU A 51 33.55 32.98 -0.96
N TRP A 52 32.63 32.18 -0.39
CA TRP A 52 32.61 31.91 1.04
C TRP A 52 33.66 30.85 1.42
N ARG A 53 34.46 31.16 2.44
CA ARG A 53 35.55 30.30 2.92
C ARG A 53 35.46 30.07 4.43
N GLY A 54 36.17 29.05 4.90
CA GLY A 54 36.28 28.72 6.32
C GLY A 54 35.35 27.59 6.79
N VAL A 55 35.30 27.37 8.10
CA VAL A 55 34.57 26.25 8.72
C VAL A 55 33.08 26.31 8.43
N TYR A 56 32.47 27.50 8.52
CA TYR A 56 31.03 27.65 8.30
C TYR A 56 30.62 27.42 6.84
N ALA A 57 31.48 27.76 5.86
CA ALA A 57 31.23 27.46 4.45
C ALA A 57 31.15 25.94 4.20
N ARG A 58 32.05 25.18 4.82
CA ARG A 58 32.02 23.70 4.76
C ARG A 58 30.78 23.13 5.44
N GLN A 59 30.45 23.60 6.63
CA GLN A 59 29.24 23.14 7.35
C GLN A 59 27.97 23.41 6.56
N PHE A 60 27.86 24.58 5.92
CA PHE A 60 26.74 24.90 5.05
C PHE A 60 26.66 23.96 3.85
N ALA A 61 27.77 23.74 3.13
CA ALA A 61 27.81 22.82 2.00
C ALA A 61 27.39 21.40 2.41
N THR A 62 27.90 20.90 3.53
CA THR A 62 27.50 19.60 4.11
C THR A 62 26.00 19.57 4.43
N ARG A 63 25.47 20.57 5.13
CA ARG A 63 24.05 20.63 5.51
C ARG A 63 23.14 20.72 4.29
N MET A 64 23.54 21.45 3.25
CA MET A 64 22.79 21.51 1.99
C MET A 64 22.78 20.14 1.28
N GLY A 65 23.91 19.43 1.25
CA GLY A 65 23.98 18.06 0.74
C GLY A 65 23.08 17.08 1.52
N ILE A 66 23.05 17.20 2.86
CA ILE A 66 22.13 16.43 3.72
C ILE A 66 20.68 16.75 3.36
N CYS A 67 20.30 18.02 3.26
CA CYS A 67 18.93 18.41 2.89
C CYS A 67 18.49 17.85 1.54
N VAL A 68 19.38 17.84 0.53
CA VAL A 68 19.09 17.27 -0.79
C VAL A 68 18.89 15.76 -0.68
N THR A 69 19.80 15.07 0.03
CA THR A 69 19.72 13.62 0.23
C THR A 69 18.45 13.23 0.98
N ASP A 70 18.08 13.99 2.01
CA ASP A 70 16.87 13.75 2.80
C ASP A 70 15.60 13.97 1.96
N ALA A 71 15.56 15.02 1.14
CA ALA A 71 14.45 15.25 0.22
C ALA A 71 14.27 14.09 -0.78
N GLN A 72 15.37 13.55 -1.33
CA GLN A 72 15.33 12.39 -2.22
C GLN A 72 14.84 11.11 -1.50
N ARG A 73 15.33 10.88 -0.28
CA ARG A 73 14.91 9.73 0.54
C ARG A 73 13.43 9.81 0.87
N LEU A 74 12.95 10.98 1.26
CA LEU A 74 11.53 11.20 1.57
C LEU A 74 10.66 11.00 0.33
N ALA A 75 11.05 11.56 -0.82
CA ALA A 75 10.33 11.37 -2.08
C ALA A 75 10.25 9.88 -2.46
N THR A 76 11.37 9.15 -2.34
CA THR A 76 11.41 7.70 -2.61
C THR A 76 10.46 6.94 -1.69
N ALA A 77 10.47 7.23 -0.39
CA ALA A 77 9.59 6.58 0.58
C ALA A 77 8.10 6.88 0.29
N MET A 78 7.76 8.11 -0.08
CA MET A 78 6.40 8.47 -0.47
C MET A 78 5.95 7.73 -1.74
N ARG A 79 6.82 7.61 -2.75
CA ARG A 79 6.50 6.83 -3.97
C ARG A 79 6.33 5.34 -3.65
N GLN A 80 7.15 4.77 -2.76
CA GLN A 80 6.99 3.39 -2.29
C GLN A 80 5.66 3.19 -1.56
N ALA A 81 5.30 4.09 -0.65
CA ALA A 81 4.02 4.04 0.05
C ALA A 81 2.82 4.15 -0.92
N ALA A 82 2.91 5.00 -1.95
CA ALA A 82 1.85 5.10 -2.96
C ALA A 82 1.64 3.78 -3.71
N ASN A 83 2.73 3.11 -4.08
CA ASN A 83 2.66 1.80 -4.75
C ASN A 83 2.08 0.71 -3.82
N GLN A 84 2.38 0.76 -2.52
CA GLN A 84 1.81 -0.15 -1.53
C GLN A 84 0.31 0.06 -1.36
N VAL A 85 -0.16 1.31 -1.35
CA VAL A 85 -1.60 1.65 -1.30
C VAL A 85 -2.31 1.14 -2.56
N ASP A 86 -1.72 1.33 -3.74
CA ASP A 86 -2.31 0.82 -4.99
C ASP A 86 -2.40 -0.70 -5.02
N GLU A 87 -1.41 -1.38 -4.46
CA GLU A 87 -1.40 -2.83 -4.33
C GLU A 87 -2.49 -3.33 -3.38
N LEU A 88 -2.65 -2.70 -2.21
CA LEU A 88 -3.77 -2.99 -1.30
C LEU A 88 -5.12 -2.77 -1.97
N ALA A 89 -5.25 -1.69 -2.76
CA ALA A 89 -6.47 -1.43 -3.51
C ALA A 89 -6.75 -2.48 -4.59
N ARG A 90 -5.71 -3.01 -5.24
CA ARG A 90 -5.82 -4.12 -6.19
C ARG A 90 -6.30 -5.39 -5.49
N LEU A 91 -5.65 -5.76 -4.38
CA LEU A 91 -6.01 -6.95 -3.60
C LEU A 91 -7.43 -6.86 -3.03
N ALA A 92 -7.85 -5.69 -2.56
CA ALA A 92 -9.22 -5.47 -2.09
C ALA A 92 -10.26 -5.68 -3.19
N ARG A 93 -10.00 -5.21 -4.42
CA ARG A 93 -10.88 -5.47 -5.57
C ARG A 93 -10.94 -6.95 -5.95
N GLU A 94 -9.81 -7.65 -5.88
CA GLU A 94 -9.76 -9.08 -6.16
C GLU A 94 -10.51 -9.91 -5.11
N GLU A 95 -10.37 -9.56 -3.84
CA GLU A 95 -11.12 -10.20 -2.75
C GLU A 95 -12.63 -9.89 -2.88
N GLN A 96 -13.00 -8.66 -3.25
CA GLN A 96 -14.40 -8.32 -3.51
C GLN A 96 -14.97 -9.18 -4.65
N ALA A 97 -14.25 -9.31 -5.76
CA ALA A 97 -14.65 -10.17 -6.88
C ALA A 97 -14.74 -11.65 -6.49
N ARG A 98 -13.87 -12.12 -5.58
CA ARG A 98 -13.93 -13.48 -5.00
C ARG A 98 -15.22 -13.67 -4.21
N ARG A 99 -15.56 -12.74 -3.31
CA ARG A 99 -16.78 -12.78 -2.50
C ARG A 99 -18.05 -12.73 -3.36
N GLU A 100 -18.07 -11.92 -4.41
CA GLU A 100 -19.19 -11.86 -5.36
C GLU A 100 -19.40 -13.19 -6.09
N LYS A 101 -18.34 -13.82 -6.59
CA LYS A 101 -18.42 -15.15 -7.22
C LYS A 101 -18.93 -16.21 -6.25
N ALA A 102 -18.49 -16.16 -4.99
CA ALA A 102 -18.98 -17.08 -3.95
C ALA A 102 -20.49 -16.90 -3.70
N ARG A 103 -20.96 -15.65 -3.60
CA ARG A 103 -22.39 -15.34 -3.44
C ARG A 103 -23.23 -15.74 -4.65
N GLU A 104 -22.70 -15.60 -5.86
CA GLU A 104 -23.37 -16.07 -7.08
C GLU A 104 -23.51 -17.59 -7.12
N TRP A 105 -22.44 -18.31 -6.79
CA TRP A 105 -22.48 -19.78 -6.71
C TRP A 105 -23.49 -20.24 -5.67
N GLN A 106 -23.50 -19.62 -4.49
CA GLN A 106 -24.46 -19.95 -3.43
C GLN A 106 -25.91 -19.74 -3.88
N ARG A 107 -26.20 -18.62 -4.56
CA ARG A 107 -27.54 -18.35 -5.10
C ARG A 107 -28.00 -19.43 -6.08
N ARG A 108 -27.12 -19.86 -7.00
CA ARG A 108 -27.46 -20.93 -7.96
C ARG A 108 -27.77 -22.26 -7.26
N GLN A 109 -26.99 -22.62 -6.25
CA GLN A 109 -27.23 -23.86 -5.48
C GLN A 109 -28.54 -23.83 -4.67
N GLN A 110 -28.91 -22.65 -4.14
CA GLN A 110 -30.21 -22.46 -3.48
C GLN A 110 -31.38 -22.57 -4.47
N ASP A 111 -31.25 -21.97 -5.65
CA ASP A 111 -32.28 -22.00 -6.70
C ASP A 111 -32.51 -23.42 -7.27
N GLU A 112 -31.47 -24.27 -7.26
CA GLU A 112 -31.54 -25.68 -7.67
C GLU A 112 -32.14 -26.61 -6.59
N GLY A 113 -32.56 -26.07 -5.43
CA GLY A 113 -33.29 -26.81 -4.39
C GLY A 113 -32.41 -27.62 -3.44
N VAL A 114 -31.10 -27.37 -3.41
CA VAL A 114 -30.10 -28.07 -2.57
C VAL A 114 -30.01 -27.43 -1.16
N LEU A 115 -31.16 -27.02 -0.59
CA LEU A 115 -31.22 -26.21 0.64
C LEU A 115 -30.75 -26.93 1.90
N GLU A 116 -30.98 -28.24 2.02
CA GLU A 116 -30.60 -29.03 3.21
C GLU A 116 -29.08 -29.27 3.31
N LYS A 117 -28.38 -29.42 2.18
CA LYS A 117 -26.92 -29.64 2.15
C LYS A 117 -26.10 -28.37 2.40
N ILE A 118 -26.66 -27.20 2.09
CA ILE A 118 -25.97 -25.92 2.27
C ILE A 118 -25.79 -25.62 3.77
N GLY A 119 -26.77 -25.95 4.61
CA GLY A 119 -26.66 -25.82 6.06
C GLY A 119 -25.53 -26.69 6.64
N ASP A 120 -25.42 -27.93 6.19
CA ASP A 120 -24.31 -28.83 6.54
C ASP A 120 -22.98 -28.37 5.94
N PHE A 121 -22.95 -27.82 4.73
CA PHE A 121 -21.76 -27.20 4.13
C PHE A 121 -21.23 -25.98 4.93
N PHE A 122 -22.11 -25.23 5.61
CA PHE A 122 -21.73 -24.06 6.41
C PHE A 122 -21.17 -24.41 7.79
N PHE A 123 -21.48 -25.58 8.34
CA PHE A 123 -21.12 -25.99 9.71
C PHE A 123 -20.44 -27.37 9.79
N GLY A 124 -20.35 -28.10 8.68
CA GLY A 124 -19.99 -29.51 8.59
C GLY A 124 -18.75 -29.74 7.73
N GLU A 125 -18.02 -30.77 8.12
CA GLU A 125 -16.63 -31.07 7.82
C GLU A 125 -16.46 -31.89 6.52
N ASP A 126 -17.34 -31.72 5.52
CA ASP A 126 -17.31 -32.54 4.30
C ASP A 126 -16.54 -31.86 3.17
N GLU A 127 -15.38 -32.45 2.86
CA GLU A 127 -14.30 -31.91 2.02
C GLU A 127 -14.52 -32.09 0.50
N ASP A 128 -15.61 -32.75 0.06
CA ASP A 128 -15.84 -33.10 -1.35
C ASP A 128 -16.74 -32.11 -2.12
N ASP A 129 -17.41 -31.16 -1.44
CA ASP A 129 -18.37 -30.19 -2.04
C ASP A 129 -17.88 -28.73 -1.93
N LEU A 130 -16.56 -28.51 -1.88
CA LEU A 130 -15.97 -27.17 -1.81
C LEU A 130 -16.33 -26.33 -3.06
N PRO A 131 -16.81 -25.07 -2.88
CA PRO A 131 -17.14 -24.20 -3.99
C PRO A 131 -15.87 -23.94 -4.81
N PRO A 132 -15.98 -23.76 -6.14
CA PRO A 132 -14.83 -23.50 -7.02
C PRO A 132 -14.24 -22.08 -6.84
N VAL A 133 -14.44 -21.47 -5.68
CA VAL A 133 -13.99 -20.12 -5.35
C VAL A 133 -12.52 -20.23 -4.91
N PRO A 134 -11.58 -19.46 -5.53
CA PRO A 134 -10.17 -19.42 -5.12
C PRO A 134 -10.02 -19.05 -3.66
N ASP A 135 -8.93 -19.40 -2.99
CA ASP A 135 -8.67 -19.10 -1.57
C ASP A 135 -8.71 -17.59 -1.19
N PRO A 136 -8.98 -17.25 0.09
CA PRO A 136 -9.01 -15.86 0.55
C PRO A 136 -7.68 -15.15 0.34
N ILE A 137 -7.73 -13.88 -0.06
CA ILE A 137 -6.53 -13.08 -0.26
C ILE A 137 -6.04 -12.55 1.09
N THR A 138 -4.84 -12.98 1.51
CA THR A 138 -4.17 -12.39 2.68
C THR A 138 -3.41 -11.13 2.23
N PRO A 139 -3.77 -9.93 2.72
CA PRO A 139 -3.06 -8.72 2.35
C PRO A 139 -1.64 -8.71 2.95
N PRO A 140 -0.64 -8.16 2.23
CA PRO A 140 0.70 -7.98 2.77
C PRO A 140 0.70 -6.94 3.89
N PHE A 141 1.57 -7.15 4.88
CA PHE A 141 1.87 -6.14 5.89
C PHE A 141 3.14 -5.40 5.50
N TYR A 142 3.04 -4.07 5.35
CA TYR A 142 4.19 -3.24 5.02
C TYR A 142 4.81 -2.63 6.27
N THR A 143 6.09 -2.91 6.48
CA THR A 143 6.92 -2.21 7.47
C THR A 143 7.85 -1.27 6.73
N LEU A 144 7.84 0.02 7.13
CA LEU A 144 8.88 0.94 6.70
C LEU A 144 10.07 0.80 7.66
N PRO A 145 11.31 0.64 7.16
CA PRO A 145 12.47 0.73 8.02
C PRO A 145 12.48 2.11 8.69
N PRO A 146 12.91 2.22 9.95
CA PRO A 146 13.00 3.50 10.63
C PRO A 146 13.86 4.45 9.80
N PRO A 147 13.50 5.75 9.73
CA PRO A 147 14.28 6.71 8.97
C PRO A 147 15.72 6.67 9.46
N ALA A 148 16.67 6.53 8.53
CA ALA A 148 18.08 6.56 8.85
C ALA A 148 18.42 7.94 9.43
N MET A 149 18.43 8.05 10.76
CA MET A 149 19.00 9.19 11.44
C MET A 149 20.52 9.08 11.32
N ALA A 150 21.08 9.49 10.18
CA ALA A 150 22.50 9.81 10.16
C ALA A 150 22.73 10.89 11.23
N ALA A 151 23.79 10.74 12.02
CA ALA A 151 24.17 11.71 13.03
C ALA A 151 24.19 13.10 12.38
N ARG A 152 23.28 13.97 12.83
CA ARG A 152 23.17 15.35 12.36
C ARG A 152 24.24 16.16 13.10
N GLU A 153 25.51 15.97 12.74
CA GLU A 153 26.63 16.76 13.25
C GLU A 153 26.95 17.94 12.32
#